data_AF-A0A4R6VCF6-F1
#
_entry.id   AF-A0A4R6VCF6-F1
#
_cell.length_a   1.000
_cell.length_b   1.000
_cell.length_c   1.000
_cell.angle_alpha   90.00
_cell.angle_beta   90.00
_cell.angle_gamma   90.00
#
_symmetry.space_group_name_H-M   'P 1'
#
loop_
_entity.id
_entity.type
_entity.pdbx_description
1 polymer ?
#
loop_
_entity_poly.entity_id
_entity_poly.type
_entity_poly.pdbx_seq_one_letter_code
_entity_poly.pdbx_strand_id
1 'polypeptide(L)'
;MNIRWNIFLAVILLVLLSWFYTLHREQPDLSELIKAPESPEYIGRKMETTVFSPTGRKQYLAISEQVEYFAQDGRTEFHRPIVYVLEETRNSPDSAMGQSWKLSADKATLSKNNMLNLDGNVIAQSLLADSRLQRVETERATVNLTTQDISSDTMAKINGLNFTSSGRKLTGNLKQQVATLKEQVKTHYEISNQ
;
A
#
# COMPACT_ATOMS: atom_id res chain seq x y z
N MET A 1 2.63 -24.30 77.39
CA MET A 1 3.24 -23.24 76.56
C MET A 1 2.49 -21.94 76.83
N ASN A 2 3.20 -20.85 77.15
CA ASN A 2 2.57 -19.62 77.66
C ASN A 2 1.77 -18.93 76.55
N ILE A 3 0.46 -18.73 76.75
CA ILE A 3 -0.46 -18.15 75.76
C ILE A 3 0.04 -16.82 75.16
N ARG A 4 0.79 -16.04 75.94
CA ARG A 4 1.40 -14.76 75.54
C ARG A 4 2.48 -14.93 74.46
N TRP A 5 3.24 -16.03 74.51
CA TRP A 5 4.26 -16.35 73.52
C TRP A 5 3.63 -16.79 72.19
N ASN A 6 2.54 -17.54 72.25
CA ASN A 6 1.81 -17.98 71.07
C ASN A 6 1.20 -16.81 70.29
N ILE A 7 0.69 -15.78 70.98
CA ILE A 7 0.15 -14.57 70.35
C ILE A 7 1.25 -13.81 69.59
N PHE A 8 2.43 -13.68 70.19
CA PHE A 8 3.56 -13.01 69.55
C PHE A 8 4.02 -13.74 68.28
N LEU A 9 4.06 -15.08 68.33
CA LEU A 9 4.42 -15.92 67.18
C LEU A 9 3.39 -15.80 66.04
N ALA A 10 2.10 -15.71 66.37
CA ALA A 10 1.02 -15.58 65.38
C ALA A 10 1.08 -14.24 64.63
N VAL A 11 1.41 -13.14 65.32
CA VAL A 11 1.56 -11.82 64.68
C VAL A 11 2.73 -11.82 63.70
N ILE A 12 3.88 -12.40 64.08
CA ILE A 12 5.04 -12.52 63.20
C ILE A 12 4.69 -13.35 61.96
N LEU A 13 3.97 -14.46 62.13
CA LEU A 13 3.53 -15.29 61.02
C LEU A 13 2.63 -14.52 60.04
N LEU A 14 1.70 -13.70 60.54
CA LEU A 14 0.83 -12.88 59.69
C LEU A 14 1.60 -11.80 58.93
N VAL A 15 2.60 -11.16 59.56
CA VAL A 15 3.47 -10.20 58.89
C VAL A 15 4.29 -10.88 57.78
N LEU A 16 4.84 -12.06 58.05
CA LEU A 16 5.59 -12.84 57.07
C LEU A 16 4.71 -13.32 55.90
N LEU A 17 3.49 -13.76 56.18
CA LEU A 17 2.52 -14.16 55.15
C LEU A 17 2.08 -12.97 54.30
N SER A 18 1.83 -11.82 54.92
CA SER A 18 1.51 -10.60 54.19
C SER A 18 2.67 -10.17 53.30
N TRP A 19 3.90 -10.21 53.81
CA TRP A 19 5.12 -9.91 53.04
C TRP A 19 5.31 -10.87 51.87
N PHE A 20 5.17 -12.17 52.13
CA PHE A 20 5.27 -13.23 51.12
C PHE A 20 4.23 -13.04 50.01
N TYR A 21 2.99 -12.72 50.36
CA TYR A 21 1.92 -12.43 49.41
C TYR A 21 2.22 -11.19 48.56
N THR A 22 2.75 -10.12 49.16
CA THR A 22 3.19 -8.95 48.39
C THR A 22 4.37 -9.23 47.47
N LEU A 23 5.30 -10.11 47.87
CA LEU A 23 6.47 -10.46 47.06
C LEU A 23 6.12 -11.41 45.89
N HIS A 24 5.10 -12.24 46.06
CA HIS A 24 4.56 -13.15 45.04
C HIS A 24 3.36 -12.56 44.30
N ARG A 25 3.10 -11.25 44.41
CA ARG A 25 2.21 -10.62 43.44
C ARG A 25 2.85 -10.78 42.08
N GLU A 26 2.13 -11.48 41.20
CA GLU A 26 2.47 -11.58 39.79
C GLU A 26 2.77 -10.16 39.28
N GLN A 27 4.04 -9.92 38.93
CA GLN A 27 4.38 -8.74 38.16
C GLN A 27 3.61 -8.85 36.85
N PRO A 28 2.99 -7.76 36.36
CA PRO A 28 2.29 -7.81 35.08
C PRO A 28 3.24 -8.40 34.05
N ASP A 29 2.83 -9.49 33.40
CA ASP A 29 3.65 -10.20 32.45
C ASP A 29 4.01 -9.26 31.30
N LEU A 30 5.25 -8.77 31.29
CA LEU A 30 5.74 -7.82 30.31
C LEU A 30 5.86 -8.46 28.91
N SER A 31 5.57 -9.76 28.77
CA SER A 31 5.50 -10.46 27.49
C SER A 31 4.47 -9.83 26.54
N GLU A 32 3.41 -9.20 27.06
CA GLU A 32 2.44 -8.46 26.23
C GLU A 32 3.00 -7.15 25.64
N LEU A 33 4.14 -6.64 26.15
CA LEU A 33 4.83 -5.49 25.56
C LEU A 33 5.73 -5.89 24.38
N ILE A 34 5.91 -7.19 24.13
CA ILE A 34 6.67 -7.65 22.97
C ILE A 34 5.79 -7.48 21.74
N LYS A 35 6.12 -6.44 20.96
CA LYS A 35 5.48 -6.15 19.70
C LYS A 35 5.49 -7.37 18.78
N ALA A 36 4.33 -7.80 18.30
CA ALA A 36 4.23 -8.86 17.32
C ALA A 36 4.99 -8.45 16.03
N PRO A 37 5.80 -9.33 15.42
CA PRO A 37 6.55 -9.02 14.20
C PRO A 37 5.66 -8.49 13.06
N GLU A 38 4.45 -9.02 12.98
CA GLU A 38 3.43 -8.71 11.96
C GLU A 38 2.65 -7.41 12.25
N SER A 39 2.99 -6.67 13.31
CA SER A 39 2.26 -5.43 13.66
C SER A 39 2.90 -4.20 13.02
N PRO A 40 2.10 -3.25 12.50
CA PRO A 40 2.62 -2.06 11.85
C PRO A 40 3.40 -1.17 12.84
N GLU A 41 4.40 -0.46 12.32
CA GLU A 41 5.14 0.59 13.03
C GLU A 41 4.36 1.90 13.10
N TYR A 42 3.65 2.21 12.01
CA TYR A 42 2.85 3.40 11.91
C TYR A 42 1.55 3.11 11.17
N ILE A 43 0.46 3.69 11.68
CA ILE A 43 -0.84 3.70 11.03
C ILE A 43 -1.26 5.15 10.83
N GLY A 44 -1.39 5.56 9.57
CA GLY A 44 -1.92 6.86 9.17
C GLY A 44 -3.35 6.74 8.68
N ARG A 45 -4.16 7.77 8.90
CA ARG A 45 -5.53 7.88 8.35
C ARG A 45 -5.64 9.12 7.49
N LYS A 46 -6.32 9.02 6.35
CA LYS A 46 -6.48 10.08 5.34
C LYS A 46 -5.14 10.72 4.99
N MET A 47 -4.19 9.88 4.58
CA MET A 47 -2.82 10.30 4.35
C MET A 47 -2.59 10.64 2.88
N GLU A 48 -1.85 11.73 2.66
CA GLU A 48 -1.32 12.14 1.38
C GLU A 48 0.20 12.08 1.44
N THR A 49 0.82 11.34 0.52
CA THR A 49 2.27 11.10 0.45
C THR A 49 2.79 11.54 -0.91
N THR A 50 3.69 12.51 -0.92
CA THR A 50 4.40 12.94 -2.14
C THR A 50 5.83 12.43 -2.10
N VAL A 51 6.27 11.77 -3.15
CA VAL A 51 7.66 11.34 -3.30
C VAL A 51 8.36 12.14 -4.38
N PHE A 52 9.58 12.54 -4.09
CA PHE A 52 10.42 13.34 -4.96
C PHE A 52 11.60 12.53 -5.49
N SER A 53 11.96 12.77 -6.75
CA SER A 53 13.18 12.26 -7.35
C SER A 53 14.42 12.90 -6.68
N PRO A 54 15.63 12.32 -6.87
CA PRO A 54 16.88 12.94 -6.45
C PRO A 54 17.12 14.34 -7.04
N THR A 55 16.47 14.66 -8.17
CA THR A 55 16.50 15.99 -8.82
C THR A 55 15.52 16.98 -8.21
N GLY A 56 14.76 16.60 -7.17
CA GLY A 56 13.79 17.44 -6.48
C GLY A 56 12.43 17.56 -7.19
N ARG A 57 12.16 16.75 -8.23
CA ARG A 57 10.89 16.76 -8.96
C ARG A 57 9.92 15.76 -8.35
N LYS A 58 8.62 16.07 -8.36
CA LYS A 58 7.60 15.13 -7.87
C LYS A 58 7.56 13.90 -8.79
N GLN A 59 7.74 12.71 -8.21
CA GLN A 59 7.70 11.43 -8.93
C GLN A 59 6.31 10.81 -8.87
N TYR A 60 5.73 10.70 -7.67
CA TYR A 60 4.37 10.22 -7.48
C TYR A 60 3.71 10.86 -6.25
N LEU A 61 2.38 10.87 -6.27
CA LEU A 61 1.52 11.32 -5.18
C LEU A 61 0.54 10.19 -4.85
N ALA A 62 0.57 9.68 -3.62
CA ALA A 62 -0.36 8.66 -3.14
C ALA A 62 -1.31 9.24 -2.09
N ILE A 63 -2.60 9.03 -2.28
CA ILE A 63 -3.67 9.43 -1.35
C ILE A 63 -4.38 8.16 -0.92
N SER A 64 -4.61 7.98 0.37
CA SER A 64 -5.22 6.75 0.89
C SER A 64 -6.04 7.02 2.15
N GLU A 65 -7.09 6.22 2.38
CA GLU A 65 -7.92 6.34 3.58
C GLU A 65 -7.18 5.86 4.83
N GLN A 66 -6.38 4.81 4.69
CA GLN A 66 -5.53 4.27 5.74
C GLN A 66 -4.21 3.80 5.14
N VAL A 67 -3.12 3.99 5.87
CA VAL A 67 -1.78 3.59 5.47
C VAL A 67 -1.08 2.92 6.65
N GLU A 68 -0.48 1.77 6.41
CA GLU A 68 0.24 0.99 7.42
C GLU A 68 1.67 0.75 6.96
N TYR A 69 2.65 1.11 7.78
CA TYR A 69 4.06 0.88 7.48
C TYR A 69 4.63 -0.21 8.38
N PHE A 70 5.30 -1.20 7.79
CA PHE A 70 5.90 -2.32 8.50
C PHE A 70 7.43 -2.20 8.43
N ALA A 71 8.10 -1.97 9.57
CA ALA A 71 9.54 -1.73 9.58
C ALA A 71 10.39 -2.97 9.21
N GLN A 72 9.87 -4.16 9.48
CA GLN A 72 10.59 -5.44 9.30
C GLN A 72 11.02 -5.66 7.84
N ASP A 73 10.10 -5.47 6.89
CA ASP A 73 10.35 -5.61 5.45
C ASP A 73 10.29 -4.25 4.71
N GLY A 74 9.90 -3.17 5.40
CA GLY A 74 9.66 -1.83 4.88
C GLY A 74 8.61 -1.77 3.78
N ARG A 75 7.60 -2.64 3.86
CA ARG A 75 6.41 -2.50 3.03
C ARG A 75 5.47 -1.45 3.61
N THR A 76 4.77 -0.77 2.73
CA THR A 76 3.68 0.15 3.07
C THR A 76 2.40 -0.37 2.45
N GLU A 77 1.38 -0.61 3.26
CA GLU A 77 0.06 -1.04 2.81
C GLU A 77 -0.89 0.15 2.80
N PHE A 78 -1.68 0.26 1.73
CA PHE A 78 -2.63 1.34 1.50
C PHE A 78 -4.02 0.74 1.32
N HIS A 79 -5.02 1.37 1.95
CA HIS A 79 -6.43 1.02 1.81
C HIS A 79 -7.18 2.08 1.00
N ARG A 80 -7.82 1.65 -0.10
CA ARG A 80 -8.42 2.51 -1.12
C ARG A 80 -7.47 3.58 -1.67
N PRO A 81 -6.28 3.19 -2.15
CA PRO A 81 -5.31 4.14 -2.67
C PRO A 81 -5.75 4.78 -3.99
N ILE A 82 -5.37 6.04 -4.15
CA ILE A 82 -5.30 6.75 -5.43
C ILE A 82 -3.87 7.24 -5.59
N VAL A 83 -3.15 6.72 -6.58
CA VAL A 83 -1.76 7.07 -6.88
C VAL A 83 -1.68 7.80 -8.20
N TYR A 84 -1.16 9.02 -8.18
CA TYR A 84 -0.85 9.80 -9.37
C TYR A 84 0.63 9.64 -9.72
N VAL A 85 0.90 9.18 -10.94
CA VAL A 85 2.26 9.12 -11.49
C VAL A 85 2.50 10.39 -12.30
N LEU A 86 3.62 11.07 -12.04
CA LEU A 86 3.96 12.31 -12.72
C LEU A 86 5.09 12.09 -13.73
N GLU A 87 5.05 12.82 -14.84
CA GLU A 87 6.13 12.85 -15.82
C GLU A 87 7.19 13.89 -15.45
N GLU A 88 8.47 13.49 -15.53
CA GLU A 88 9.60 14.37 -15.24
C GLU A 88 9.83 15.43 -16.35
N THR A 89 9.36 15.14 -17.58
CA THR A 89 9.97 15.67 -18.81
C THR A 89 9.33 16.92 -19.42
N ARG A 90 8.18 17.43 -18.93
CA ARG A 90 7.58 18.61 -19.56
C ARG A 90 8.17 19.91 -19.01
N ASN A 91 9.27 20.33 -19.66
CA ASN A 91 9.88 21.65 -19.57
C ASN A 91 8.97 22.73 -20.19
N SER A 92 7.76 22.93 -19.64
CA SER A 92 6.92 24.08 -19.97
C SER A 92 6.55 24.80 -18.68
N PRO A 93 6.89 26.10 -18.52
CA PRO A 93 6.59 26.87 -17.32
C PRO A 93 5.09 26.98 -17.02
N ASP A 94 4.24 26.79 -18.04
CA ASP A 94 2.78 26.94 -17.97
C ASP A 94 2.00 25.61 -18.03
N SER A 95 2.69 24.48 -18.21
CA SER A 95 2.03 23.17 -18.11
C SER A 95 2.03 22.74 -16.65
N ALA A 96 0.88 22.92 -15.98
CA ALA A 96 0.59 22.31 -14.69
C ALA A 96 1.20 20.90 -14.64
N MET A 97 2.02 20.62 -13.62
CA MET A 97 2.68 19.34 -13.35
C MET A 97 1.84 18.18 -13.91
N GLY A 98 2.21 17.72 -15.11
CA GLY A 98 1.34 16.84 -15.89
C GLY A 98 1.29 15.49 -15.23
N GLN A 99 0.30 15.26 -14.37
CA GLN A 99 -0.07 13.94 -13.91
C GLN A 99 -0.34 13.13 -15.19
N SER A 100 0.40 12.05 -15.42
CA SER A 100 0.25 11.25 -16.64
C SER A 100 -0.74 10.12 -16.42
N TRP A 101 -0.75 9.57 -15.21
CA TRP A 101 -1.58 8.42 -14.85
C TRP A 101 -2.18 8.56 -13.46
N LYS A 102 -3.43 8.13 -13.33
CA LYS A 102 -4.14 7.90 -12.08
C LYS A 102 -4.34 6.40 -11.91
N LEU A 103 -3.77 5.82 -10.86
CA LEU A 103 -3.92 4.42 -10.48
C LEU A 103 -4.82 4.36 -9.25
N SER A 104 -5.81 3.48 -9.24
CA SER A 104 -6.66 3.21 -8.06
C SER A 104 -6.90 1.72 -7.88
N ALA A 105 -7.10 1.31 -6.63
CA ALA A 105 -7.41 -0.06 -6.26
C ALA A 105 -8.11 -0.09 -4.89
N ASP A 106 -8.57 -1.26 -4.45
CA ASP A 106 -9.11 -1.47 -3.10
C ASP A 106 -7.99 -1.56 -2.06
N LYS A 107 -6.87 -2.20 -2.43
CA LYS A 107 -5.65 -2.28 -1.62
C LYS A 107 -4.42 -2.07 -2.49
N ALA A 108 -3.36 -1.53 -1.90
CA ALA A 108 -2.05 -1.58 -2.50
C ALA A 108 -0.95 -1.86 -1.49
N THR A 109 0.12 -2.49 -1.94
CA THR A 109 1.34 -2.69 -1.16
C THR A 109 2.51 -2.11 -1.95
N LEU A 110 3.19 -1.13 -1.36
CA LEU A 110 4.43 -0.58 -1.87
C LEU A 110 5.61 -1.23 -1.16
N SER A 111 6.53 -1.79 -1.92
CA SER A 111 7.79 -2.33 -1.42
C SER A 111 8.92 -1.30 -1.50
N LYS A 112 10.04 -1.56 -0.80
CA LYS A 112 11.24 -0.71 -0.79
C LYS A 112 11.84 -0.41 -2.17
N ASN A 113 11.63 -1.28 -3.15
CA ASN A 113 12.13 -1.14 -4.51
C ASN A 113 11.15 -0.43 -5.47
N ASN A 114 10.21 0.35 -4.92
CA ASN A 114 9.21 1.11 -5.68
C ASN A 114 8.28 0.23 -6.55
N MET A 115 8.06 -1.02 -6.16
CA MET A 115 7.05 -1.88 -6.78
C MET A 115 5.73 -1.69 -6.03
N LEU A 116 4.73 -1.22 -6.76
CA LEU A 116 3.37 -1.03 -6.28
C LEU A 116 2.51 -2.20 -6.75
N ASN A 117 2.15 -3.07 -5.82
CA ASN A 117 1.18 -4.13 -6.06
C ASN A 117 -0.21 -3.60 -5.73
N LEU A 118 -1.11 -3.65 -6.70
CA LEU A 118 -2.50 -3.19 -6.63
C LEU A 118 -3.40 -4.43 -6.64
N ASP A 119 -4.36 -4.47 -5.73
CA ASP A 119 -5.26 -5.61 -5.55
C ASP A 119 -6.71 -5.12 -5.36
N GLY A 120 -7.63 -5.71 -6.11
CA GLY A 120 -9.04 -5.39 -6.13
C GLY A 120 -9.37 -4.14 -6.95
N ASN A 121 -10.27 -4.30 -7.93
CA ASN A 121 -10.81 -3.19 -8.74
C ASN A 121 -9.73 -2.24 -9.28
N VAL A 122 -8.64 -2.79 -9.81
CA VAL A 122 -7.50 -2.00 -10.26
C VAL A 122 -7.83 -1.25 -11.54
N ILE A 123 -7.67 0.06 -11.49
CA ILE A 123 -7.92 0.97 -12.60
C ILE A 123 -6.66 1.82 -12.80
N ALA A 124 -6.06 1.74 -13.98
CA ALA A 124 -5.05 2.68 -14.44
C ALA A 124 -5.66 3.56 -15.55
N GLN A 125 -5.76 4.86 -15.31
CA GLN A 125 -6.36 5.82 -16.23
C GLN A 125 -5.36 6.88 -16.63
N SER A 126 -5.24 7.15 -17.93
CA SER A 126 -4.44 8.26 -18.42
C SER A 126 -5.16 9.57 -18.14
N LEU A 127 -4.39 10.59 -17.76
CA LEU A 127 -4.87 11.96 -17.58
C LEU A 127 -4.54 12.85 -18.79
N LEU A 128 -3.94 12.26 -19.83
CA LEU A 128 -3.62 12.93 -21.09
C LEU A 128 -4.74 12.66 -22.10
N ALA A 129 -5.39 13.73 -22.56
CA ALA A 129 -6.52 13.63 -23.48
C ALA A 129 -6.15 12.97 -24.83
N ASP A 130 -4.90 13.12 -25.26
CA ASP A 130 -4.35 12.59 -26.50
C ASP A 130 -3.68 11.21 -26.34
N SER A 131 -3.75 10.59 -25.15
CA SER A 131 -3.14 9.27 -24.94
C SER A 131 -3.78 8.20 -25.81
N ARG A 132 -2.97 7.38 -26.47
CA ARG A 132 -3.46 6.22 -27.21
C ARG A 132 -4.07 5.15 -26.29
N LEU A 133 -3.54 5.06 -25.07
CA LEU A 133 -3.97 4.15 -24.02
C LEU A 133 -4.74 4.95 -22.97
N GLN A 134 -6.07 4.86 -22.98
CA GLN A 134 -6.92 5.69 -22.14
C GLN A 134 -7.11 5.08 -20.74
N ARG A 135 -7.40 3.77 -20.69
CA ARG A 135 -7.75 3.11 -19.43
C ARG A 135 -7.42 1.63 -19.46
N VAL A 136 -6.97 1.10 -18.34
CA VAL A 136 -6.72 -0.32 -18.10
C VAL A 136 -7.45 -0.71 -16.82
N GLU A 137 -8.26 -1.76 -16.90
CA GLU A 137 -9.01 -2.33 -15.78
C GLU A 137 -8.59 -3.77 -15.58
N THR A 138 -8.28 -4.16 -14.35
CA THR A 138 -7.86 -5.52 -14.01
C THR A 138 -8.09 -5.81 -12.53
N GLU A 139 -8.02 -7.08 -12.12
CA GLU A 139 -8.25 -7.43 -10.70
C GLU A 139 -6.99 -7.21 -9.86
N ARG A 140 -5.82 -7.47 -10.43
CA ARG A 140 -4.52 -7.25 -9.78
C ARG A 140 -3.55 -6.69 -10.78
N ALA A 141 -2.67 -5.79 -10.36
CA ALA A 141 -1.59 -5.31 -11.18
C ALA A 141 -0.34 -5.02 -10.36
N THR A 142 0.81 -5.18 -10.97
CA THR A 142 2.09 -4.75 -10.40
C THR A 142 2.64 -3.64 -11.28
N VAL A 143 2.96 -2.50 -10.66
CA VAL A 143 3.50 -1.31 -11.33
C VAL A 143 4.85 -0.97 -10.71
N ASN A 144 5.89 -0.82 -11.53
CA ASN A 144 7.15 -0.25 -11.08
C ASN A 144 7.07 1.28 -11.19
N LEU A 145 7.06 2.01 -10.07
CA LEU A 145 6.89 3.47 -10.07
C LEU A 145 8.12 4.24 -10.60
N THR A 146 9.26 3.57 -10.78
CA THR A 146 10.47 4.15 -11.36
C THR A 146 10.48 4.02 -12.88
N THR A 147 10.30 2.80 -13.41
CA THR A 147 10.31 2.54 -14.87
C THR A 147 8.94 2.76 -15.51
N GLN A 148 7.88 2.80 -14.70
CA GLN A 148 6.48 2.85 -15.11
C GLN A 148 6.01 1.62 -15.89
N ASP A 149 6.69 0.48 -15.71
CA ASP A 149 6.23 -0.80 -16.24
C ASP A 149 5.02 -1.29 -15.47
N ILE A 150 4.02 -1.79 -16.19
CA ILE A 150 2.79 -2.38 -15.65
C ILE A 150 2.67 -3.83 -16.11
N SER A 151 2.27 -4.70 -15.19
CA SER A 151 1.98 -6.10 -15.49
C SER A 151 0.78 -6.61 -14.70
N SER A 152 0.07 -7.57 -15.24
CA SER A 152 -1.01 -8.29 -14.56
C SER A 152 -1.11 -9.71 -15.11
N ASP A 153 -1.29 -10.69 -14.24
CA ASP A 153 -1.54 -12.08 -14.58
C ASP A 153 -3.04 -12.42 -14.69
N THR A 154 -3.91 -11.49 -14.29
CA THR A 154 -5.36 -11.63 -14.31
C THR A 154 -5.94 -11.19 -15.65
N MET A 155 -7.27 -11.29 -15.80
CA MET A 155 -7.95 -10.71 -16.94
C MET A 155 -7.82 -9.19 -16.87
N ALA A 156 -7.44 -8.58 -17.97
CA ALA A 156 -7.33 -7.14 -18.12
C ALA A 156 -8.17 -6.68 -19.31
N LYS A 157 -8.82 -5.54 -19.14
CA LYS A 157 -9.54 -4.81 -20.18
C LYS A 157 -8.80 -3.52 -20.45
N ILE A 158 -8.41 -3.31 -21.70
CA ILE A 158 -7.73 -2.13 -22.19
C ILE A 158 -8.71 -1.33 -23.04
N ASN A 159 -8.91 -0.07 -22.72
CA ASN A 159 -9.63 0.88 -23.54
C ASN A 159 -8.60 1.86 -24.13
N GLY A 160 -8.50 1.87 -25.46
CA GLY A 160 -7.80 2.91 -26.21
C GLY A 160 -8.78 3.95 -26.75
N LEU A 161 -8.31 4.84 -27.63
CA LEU A 161 -9.15 5.88 -28.25
C LEU A 161 -10.31 5.30 -29.07
N ASN A 162 -10.02 4.32 -29.95
CA ASN A 162 -11.00 3.78 -30.91
C ASN A 162 -11.11 2.24 -30.81
N PHE A 163 -10.62 1.65 -29.72
CA PHE A 163 -10.66 0.21 -29.54
C PHE A 163 -10.79 -0.16 -28.06
N THR A 164 -11.38 -1.33 -27.82
CA THR A 164 -11.40 -1.99 -26.52
C THR A 164 -10.89 -3.42 -26.70
N SER A 165 -9.86 -3.79 -25.95
CA SER A 165 -9.31 -5.13 -25.94
C SER A 165 -9.45 -5.77 -24.56
N SER A 166 -9.63 -7.08 -24.51
CA SER A 166 -9.68 -7.85 -23.27
C SER A 166 -8.84 -9.10 -23.43
N GLY A 167 -8.14 -9.51 -22.37
CA GLY A 167 -7.26 -10.68 -22.42
C GLY A 167 -6.55 -10.91 -21.09
N ARG A 168 -5.84 -12.02 -20.99
CA ARG A 168 -4.98 -12.37 -19.85
C ARG A 168 -3.53 -12.02 -20.13
N LYS A 169 -2.76 -11.92 -19.04
CA LYS A 169 -1.33 -11.59 -19.06
C LYS A 169 -1.05 -10.26 -19.75
N LEU A 170 -1.37 -9.19 -19.04
CA LEU A 170 -1.01 -7.83 -19.40
C LEU A 170 0.48 -7.58 -19.13
N THR A 171 1.15 -6.93 -20.08
CA THR A 171 2.45 -6.32 -19.90
C THR A 171 2.47 -4.99 -20.62
N GLY A 172 3.11 -3.97 -20.08
CA GLY A 172 3.14 -2.65 -20.71
C GLY A 172 4.04 -1.68 -19.99
N ASN A 173 4.08 -0.45 -20.52
CA ASN A 173 4.78 0.67 -19.92
C ASN A 173 3.90 1.92 -20.05
N LEU A 174 3.57 2.53 -18.90
CA LEU A 174 2.68 3.67 -18.80
C LEU A 174 3.31 4.94 -19.40
N LYS A 175 4.63 5.13 -19.25
CA LYS A 175 5.38 6.25 -19.85
C LYS A 175 5.36 6.19 -21.38
N GLN A 176 5.49 4.99 -21.94
CA GLN A 176 5.42 4.76 -23.39
C GLN A 176 3.98 4.67 -23.92
N GLN A 177 2.98 4.62 -23.02
CA GLN A 177 1.57 4.42 -23.37
C GLN A 177 1.32 3.14 -24.17
N VAL A 178 2.08 2.08 -23.87
CA VAL A 178 1.99 0.78 -24.54
C VAL A 178 1.50 -0.27 -23.57
N ALA A 179 0.52 -1.06 -23.99
CA ALA A 179 0.03 -2.22 -23.25
C ALA A 179 -0.26 -3.38 -24.21
N THR A 180 0.18 -4.57 -23.84
CA THR A 180 0.09 -5.80 -24.63
C THR A 180 -0.56 -6.89 -23.80
N LEU A 181 -1.57 -7.54 -24.36
CA LEU A 181 -2.21 -8.73 -23.80
C LEU A 181 -1.65 -9.95 -24.52
N LYS A 182 -1.26 -10.99 -23.77
CA LYS A 182 -0.60 -12.18 -24.36
C LYS A 182 -1.53 -13.36 -24.58
N GLU A 183 -2.62 -13.48 -23.81
CA GLU A 183 -3.47 -14.67 -23.80
C GLU A 183 -4.96 -14.32 -23.92
N GLN A 184 -5.74 -15.19 -24.58
CA GLN A 184 -7.20 -15.07 -24.70
C GLN A 184 -7.69 -13.69 -25.17
N VAL A 185 -6.96 -13.09 -26.12
CA VAL A 185 -7.18 -11.71 -26.54
C VAL A 185 -8.43 -11.60 -27.42
N LYS A 186 -9.32 -10.68 -27.07
CA LYS A 186 -10.49 -10.27 -27.86
C LYS A 186 -10.47 -8.76 -28.01
N THR A 187 -10.45 -8.27 -29.24
CA THR A 187 -10.40 -6.83 -29.55
C THR A 187 -11.64 -6.42 -30.33
N HIS A 188 -12.27 -5.34 -29.89
CA HIS A 188 -13.35 -4.64 -30.57
C HIS A 188 -12.83 -3.27 -30.99
N TYR A 189 -13.16 -2.85 -32.20
CA TYR A 189 -12.83 -1.54 -32.73
C TYR A 189 -14.11 -0.84 -33.17
N GLU A 190 -14.17 0.47 -32.95
CA GLU A 190 -15.24 1.30 -33.47
C GLU A 190 -14.73 1.98 -34.74
N ILE A 191 -15.43 1.77 -35.86
CA ILE A 191 -15.19 2.53 -37.08
C ILE A 191 -16.08 3.76 -37.01
N SER A 192 -15.48 4.93 -36.82
CA SER A 192 -16.19 6.20 -37.02
C SER A 192 -16.24 6.48 -38.51
N ASN A 193 -17.40 6.25 -39.14
CA ASN A 193 -17.66 6.76 -40.49
C ASN A 193 -17.85 8.28 -40.37
N GLN A 194 -16.81 9.04 -40.73
CA GLN A 194 -16.95 10.48 -41.04
C GLN A 194 -17.51 10.65 -42.45
#